data_AF-A0A1G4WX59-F1
#
_entry.id   AF-A0A1G4WX59-F1
#
_cell.length_a   1.000
_cell.length_b   1.000
_cell.length_c   1.000
_cell.angle_alpha   90.00
_cell.angle_beta   90.00
_cell.angle_gamma   90.00
#
_symmetry.space_group_name_H-M   'P 1'
#
loop_
_entity.id
_entity.type
_entity.pdbx_description
1 polymer ?
#
loop_
_entity_poly.entity_id
_entity_poly.type
_entity_poly.pdbx_seq_one_letter_code
_entity_poly.pdbx_strand_id
1 'polypeptide(L)'
;MSYGSLVVQILISSPSDLPQEHRDTIARTIRRWNNQHSRFYGIHYSPTDSSEGGAPLFGEYAQDVVNKQIVDDSDMVLAIFTDRLGTPTPDHKSGTAEEIERALSQKKEVAVLQNDCHRAPQRSTEAMKQAEALGSFITSIRPRAFISSYESGGRLAEIVEQLLSTLARKFRTESDAGLKTDDAGILANAGLVASSADDEIERGIWPRIEVNAGNKKWKLVLESNLRYSAKNVSVKYVDSDGGLEELFDLMSHRYKPIASLPPNGKMEFPILQAAQSPSMAQCVVDWEDPDGEGHTTVSTVRTH
;
A
#
# COMPACT_ATOMS: atom_id res chain seq x y z
N MET A 1 2.52 -16.77 -5.59
CA MET A 1 1.44 -16.08 -6.34
C MET A 1 1.72 -14.59 -6.30
N SER A 2 1.73 -13.92 -7.45
CA SER A 2 1.79 -12.47 -7.56
C SER A 2 0.50 -11.81 -7.04
N TYR A 3 0.56 -10.52 -6.71
CA TYR A 3 -0.60 -9.68 -6.38
C TYR A 3 -0.33 -8.27 -6.92
N GLY A 4 -1.38 -7.56 -7.32
CA GLY A 4 -1.28 -6.14 -7.67
C GLY A 4 -1.14 -5.29 -6.41
N SER A 5 -0.24 -4.30 -6.45
CA SER A 5 -0.04 -3.36 -5.34
C SER A 5 0.35 -1.98 -5.85
N LEU A 6 -0.18 -0.93 -5.22
CA LEU A 6 0.35 0.41 -5.34
C LEU A 6 1.76 0.44 -4.71
N VAL A 7 2.75 0.89 -5.46
CA VAL A 7 4.09 1.12 -4.91
C VAL A 7 4.14 2.53 -4.36
N VAL A 8 4.44 2.66 -3.07
CA VAL A 8 4.62 3.95 -2.40
C VAL A 8 6.11 4.17 -2.15
N GLN A 9 6.68 5.19 -2.75
CA GLN A 9 8.10 5.54 -2.62
C GLN A 9 8.34 6.31 -1.33
N ILE A 10 9.24 5.81 -0.48
CA ILE A 10 9.64 6.45 0.77
C ILE A 10 11.10 6.90 0.65
N LEU A 11 11.32 8.21 0.68
CA LEU A 11 12.67 8.76 0.84
C LEU A 11 13.09 8.64 2.31
N ILE A 12 14.15 7.88 2.56
CA ILE A 12 14.82 7.86 3.86
C ILE A 12 15.93 8.92 3.82
N SER A 13 15.74 10.00 4.57
CA SER A 13 16.73 11.08 4.66
C SER A 13 17.34 11.15 6.04
N SER A 14 18.64 11.38 6.12
CA SER A 14 19.30 11.74 7.37
C SER A 14 20.64 12.41 7.11
N PRO A 15 21.12 13.24 8.03
CA PRO A 15 22.50 13.70 7.99
C PRO A 15 23.49 12.53 8.17
N SER A 16 24.75 12.79 7.85
CA SER A 16 25.82 11.78 7.85
C SER A 16 26.18 11.20 9.22
N ASP A 17 25.66 11.76 10.32
CA ASP A 17 25.93 11.30 11.69
C ASP A 17 24.92 10.25 12.19
N LEU A 18 23.92 9.87 11.38
CA LEU A 18 23.05 8.76 11.71
C LEU A 18 23.83 7.43 11.62
N PRO A 19 23.92 6.62 12.70
CA PRO A 19 24.60 5.34 12.62
C PRO A 19 23.89 4.36 11.68
N GLN A 20 24.68 3.58 10.93
CA GLN A 20 24.18 2.65 9.90
C GLN A 20 23.13 1.65 10.45
N GLU A 21 23.28 1.21 11.70
CA GLU A 21 22.35 0.28 12.34
C GLU A 21 20.89 0.77 12.37
N HIS A 22 20.68 2.10 12.41
CA HIS A 22 19.35 2.70 12.36
C HIS A 22 18.75 2.61 10.95
N ARG A 23 19.55 2.89 9.92
CA ARG A 23 19.16 2.72 8.51
C ARG A 23 18.77 1.27 8.24
N ASP A 24 19.61 0.33 8.68
CA ASP A 24 19.32 -1.10 8.53
C ASP A 24 18.05 -1.51 9.28
N THR A 25 17.78 -0.91 10.44
CA THR A 25 16.56 -1.17 11.22
C THR A 25 15.31 -0.68 10.48
N ILE A 26 15.37 0.49 9.84
CA ILE A 26 14.28 1.01 9.02
C ILE A 26 14.05 0.10 7.81
N ALA A 27 15.10 -0.22 7.05
CA ALA A 27 15.00 -1.09 5.87
C ALA A 27 14.44 -2.47 6.23
N ARG A 28 14.91 -3.10 7.33
CA ARG A 28 14.36 -4.37 7.82
C ARG A 28 12.89 -4.24 8.21
N THR A 29 12.51 -3.16 8.88
CA THR A 29 11.12 -2.92 9.30
C THR A 29 10.20 -2.76 8.09
N ILE A 30 10.60 -1.96 7.09
CA ILE A 30 9.86 -1.80 5.83
C ILE A 30 9.70 -3.13 5.11
N ARG A 31 10.79 -3.89 4.96
CA ARG A 31 10.75 -5.22 4.33
C ARG A 31 9.82 -6.18 5.07
N ARG A 32 9.90 -6.19 6.41
CA ARG A 32 9.03 -7.02 7.25
C ARG A 32 7.57 -6.62 7.08
N TRP A 33 7.27 -5.31 7.11
CA TRP A 33 5.92 -4.81 6.92
C TRP A 33 5.39 -5.21 5.54
N ASN A 34 6.17 -5.02 4.48
CA ASN A 34 5.79 -5.45 3.14
C ASN A 34 5.47 -6.95 3.12
N ASN A 35 6.30 -7.80 3.70
CA ASN A 35 6.02 -9.25 3.71
C ASN A 35 4.74 -9.63 4.45
N GLN A 36 4.38 -8.89 5.52
CA GLN A 36 3.26 -9.23 6.39
C GLN A 36 1.93 -8.59 5.96
N HIS A 37 1.98 -7.37 5.41
CA HIS A 37 0.81 -6.52 5.28
C HIS A 37 0.57 -6.03 3.85
N SER A 38 1.55 -6.08 2.95
CA SER A 38 1.42 -5.51 1.60
C SER A 38 0.22 -6.05 0.83
N ARG A 39 0.04 -7.36 0.84
CA ARG A 39 -1.07 -8.04 0.17
C ARG A 39 -2.43 -7.65 0.77
N PHE A 40 -2.49 -7.40 2.08
CA PHE A 40 -3.73 -7.02 2.76
C PHE A 40 -4.11 -5.58 2.44
N TYR A 41 -3.14 -4.66 2.41
CA TYR A 41 -3.40 -3.25 2.11
C TYR A 41 -3.37 -2.92 0.61
N GLY A 42 -2.87 -3.83 -0.24
CA GLY A 42 -2.61 -3.55 -1.66
C GLY A 42 -1.51 -2.52 -1.86
N ILE A 43 -0.59 -2.38 -0.89
CA ILE A 43 0.47 -1.35 -0.88
C ILE A 43 1.82 -2.00 -0.67
N HIS A 44 2.81 -1.59 -1.45
CA HIS A 44 4.19 -2.00 -1.29
C HIS A 44 5.08 -0.78 -1.11
N TYR A 45 5.78 -0.67 0.01
CA TYR A 45 6.70 0.42 0.24
C TYR A 45 8.05 0.17 -0.42
N SER A 46 8.51 1.12 -1.22
CA SER A 46 9.83 1.11 -1.85
C SER A 46 10.72 2.15 -1.15
N PRO A 47 11.63 1.73 -0.26
CA PRO A 47 12.56 2.67 0.35
C PRO A 47 13.61 3.11 -0.68
N THR A 48 13.82 4.41 -0.78
CA THR A 48 14.92 5.01 -1.52
C THR A 48 15.80 5.77 -0.54
N ASP A 49 17.09 5.48 -0.53
CA ASP A 49 18.07 6.19 0.31
C ASP A 49 18.77 7.25 -0.54
N SER A 50 18.85 8.49 -0.04
CA SER A 50 19.58 9.57 -0.71
C SER A 50 21.09 9.28 -0.84
N SER A 51 21.62 8.36 -0.03
CA SER A 51 23.01 7.88 -0.13
C SER A 51 23.23 6.80 -1.20
N GLU A 52 22.17 6.11 -1.64
CA GLU A 52 22.25 5.06 -2.69
C GLU A 52 22.02 5.63 -4.11
N GLY A 53 21.45 6.83 -4.23
CA GLY A 53 21.13 7.50 -5.50
C GLY A 53 22.31 8.17 -6.24
N GLY A 54 23.54 8.08 -5.73
CA GLY A 54 24.72 8.64 -6.37
C GLY A 54 25.41 7.64 -7.29
N ALA A 55 25.01 7.55 -8.57
CA ALA A 55 25.92 7.01 -9.58
C ALA A 55 27.22 7.85 -9.55
N PRO A 56 28.44 7.27 -9.43
CA PRO A 56 29.69 8.03 -9.21
C PRO A 56 30.18 8.89 -10.40
N LEU A 57 29.33 9.18 -11.39
CA LEU A 57 29.74 9.58 -12.72
C LEU A 57 29.57 11.07 -13.06
N PHE A 58 28.91 11.88 -12.23
CA PHE A 58 28.68 13.29 -12.56
C PHE A 58 28.81 14.17 -11.30
N GLY A 59 29.55 15.28 -11.42
CA GLY A 59 29.94 16.16 -10.31
C GLY A 59 28.79 16.82 -9.54
N GLU A 60 29.13 17.65 -8.54
CA GLU A 60 28.23 18.24 -7.52
C GLU A 60 26.88 18.76 -8.07
N TYR A 61 26.86 19.38 -9.25
CA TYR A 61 25.64 19.89 -9.88
C TYR A 61 24.65 18.80 -10.34
N ALA A 62 25.15 17.64 -10.78
CA ALA A 62 24.31 16.52 -11.20
C ALA A 62 23.73 15.78 -9.99
N GLN A 63 24.45 15.73 -8.87
CA GLN A 63 23.96 15.16 -7.63
C GLN A 63 22.79 15.97 -7.06
N ASP A 64 22.85 17.31 -7.12
CA ASP A 64 21.74 18.18 -6.72
C ASP A 64 20.47 17.95 -7.55
N VAL A 65 20.58 17.80 -8.87
CA VAL A 65 19.43 17.53 -9.75
C VAL A 65 18.83 16.15 -9.46
N VAL A 66 19.67 15.13 -9.28
CA VAL A 66 19.23 13.76 -8.95
C VAL A 66 18.55 13.73 -7.58
N ASN A 67 19.12 14.38 -6.56
CA ASN A 67 18.53 14.46 -5.22
C ASN A 67 17.15 15.15 -5.25
N LYS A 68 17.04 16.23 -6.03
CA LYS A 68 15.78 16.94 -6.24
C LYS A 68 14.71 16.06 -6.89
N GLN A 69 15.10 15.26 -7.87
CA GLN A 69 14.20 14.33 -8.55
C GLN A 69 13.77 13.18 -7.63
N ILE A 70 14.68 12.66 -6.79
CA ILE A 70 14.33 11.61 -5.81
C ILE A 70 13.24 12.09 -4.83
N VAL A 71 13.32 13.35 -4.36
CA VAL A 71 12.27 13.92 -3.50
C VAL A 71 10.96 14.07 -4.27
N ASP A 72 11.02 14.50 -5.54
CA ASP A 72 9.85 14.67 -6.40
C ASP A 72 9.13 13.35 -6.72
N ASP A 73 9.89 12.27 -6.90
CA ASP A 73 9.36 10.94 -7.20
C ASP A 73 8.93 10.18 -5.94
N SER A 74 9.25 10.70 -4.75
CA SER A 74 8.85 10.10 -3.47
C SER A 74 7.47 10.56 -3.03
N ASP A 75 6.66 9.64 -2.52
CA ASP A 75 5.33 9.93 -1.95
C ASP A 75 5.41 10.39 -0.48
N MET A 76 6.50 10.01 0.19
CA MET A 76 6.76 10.33 1.59
C MET A 76 8.25 10.58 1.85
N VAL A 77 8.55 11.49 2.78
CA VAL A 77 9.88 11.62 3.40
C VAL A 77 9.86 11.13 4.85
N LEU A 78 10.72 10.17 5.16
CA LEU A 78 11.08 9.75 6.52
C LEU A 78 12.47 10.31 6.84
N ALA A 79 12.52 11.41 7.58
CA ALA A 79 13.77 12.04 8.00
C ALA A 79 14.16 11.61 9.42
N ILE A 80 15.45 11.32 9.63
CA ILE A 80 16.00 10.99 10.94
C ILE A 80 17.13 11.95 11.28
N PHE A 81 17.07 12.56 12.47
CA PHE A 81 18.10 13.45 12.98
C PHE A 81 18.72 12.93 14.26
N THR A 82 20.05 13.02 14.36
CA THR A 82 20.82 12.75 15.58
C THR A 82 21.20 14.07 16.24
N ASP A 83 22.43 14.56 16.06
CA ASP A 83 22.92 15.76 16.76
C ASP A 83 23.04 17.00 15.86
N ARG A 84 22.95 16.81 14.54
CA ARG A 84 23.13 17.88 13.56
C ARG A 84 21.93 18.08 12.66
N LEU A 85 21.76 19.31 12.19
CA LEU A 85 20.85 19.63 11.10
C LEU A 85 21.43 19.19 9.75
N GLY A 86 22.75 19.26 9.60
CA GLY A 86 23.48 18.85 8.40
C GLY A 86 24.29 20.00 7.78
N THR A 87 24.73 19.78 6.55
CA THR A 87 25.52 20.76 5.78
C THR A 87 24.58 21.67 4.98
N PRO A 88 24.72 23.01 5.09
CA PRO A 88 23.93 23.95 4.30
C PRO A 88 24.04 23.68 2.80
N THR A 89 22.92 23.84 2.09
CA THR A 89 22.88 23.89 0.63
C THR A 89 22.79 25.36 0.19
N PRO A 90 22.90 25.70 -1.11
CA PRO A 90 22.87 27.09 -1.56
C PRO A 90 21.66 27.90 -1.04
N ASP A 91 20.51 27.24 -0.90
CA ASP A 91 19.24 27.89 -0.56
C ASP A 91 18.66 27.45 0.80
N HIS A 92 19.18 26.38 1.43
CA HIS A 92 18.60 25.81 2.65
C HIS A 92 19.62 25.56 3.76
N LYS A 93 19.10 25.48 4.99
CA LYS A 93 19.92 25.27 6.20
C LYS A 93 20.64 23.93 6.22
N SER A 94 20.09 22.91 5.55
CA SER A 94 20.79 21.67 5.23
C SER A 94 20.13 20.91 4.08
N GLY A 95 20.83 19.93 3.51
CA GLY A 95 20.27 19.03 2.48
C GLY A 95 19.02 18.30 2.97
N THR A 96 19.04 17.67 4.15
CA THR A 96 17.85 17.04 4.73
C THR A 96 16.72 18.04 4.99
N ALA A 97 17.05 19.28 5.38
CA ALA A 97 16.04 20.33 5.54
C ALA A 97 15.40 20.74 4.21
N GLU A 98 16.19 20.85 3.14
CA GLU A 98 15.70 21.10 1.78
C GLU A 98 14.70 20.03 1.32
N GLU A 99 15.05 18.76 1.51
CA GLU A 99 14.19 17.63 1.14
C GLU A 99 12.85 17.66 1.89
N ILE A 100 12.90 17.94 3.20
CA ILE A 100 11.70 18.08 4.05
C ILE A 100 10.84 19.26 3.59
N GLU A 101 11.42 20.46 3.43
CA GLU A 101 10.68 21.66 3.07
C GLU A 101 10.03 21.51 1.69
N ARG A 102 10.75 20.90 0.74
CA ARG A 102 10.23 20.56 -0.58
C ARG A 102 9.05 19.60 -0.51
N ALA A 103 9.18 18.48 0.19
CA ALA A 103 8.07 17.54 0.36
C ALA A 103 6.85 18.19 1.02
N LEU A 104 7.06 19.01 2.05
CA LEU A 104 5.99 19.76 2.71
C LEU A 104 5.33 20.80 1.79
N SER A 105 6.07 21.41 0.86
CA SER A 105 5.52 22.34 -0.14
C SER A 105 4.66 21.63 -1.18
N GLN A 106 5.00 20.38 -1.49
CA GLN A 106 4.26 19.49 -2.40
C GLN A 106 3.09 18.78 -1.69
N LYS A 107 2.84 19.08 -0.41
CA LYS A 107 1.81 18.45 0.43
C LYS A 107 1.96 16.92 0.55
N LYS A 108 3.21 16.44 0.47
CA LYS A 108 3.55 15.03 0.69
C LYS A 108 3.61 14.70 2.17
N GLU A 109 3.57 13.41 2.47
CA GLU A 109 3.67 12.93 3.85
C GLU A 109 5.09 13.08 4.36
N VAL A 110 5.26 13.72 5.52
CA VAL A 110 6.57 13.94 6.13
C VAL A 110 6.54 13.49 7.59
N ALA A 111 7.50 12.63 7.93
CA ALA A 111 7.77 12.21 9.29
C ALA A 111 9.23 12.46 9.66
N VAL A 112 9.42 13.03 10.84
CA VAL A 112 10.72 13.37 11.40
C VAL A 112 10.91 12.62 12.71
N LEU A 113 11.96 11.80 12.77
CA LEU A 113 12.33 11.02 13.94
C LEU A 113 13.62 11.56 14.56
N GLN A 114 13.56 11.91 15.85
CA GLN A 114 14.74 12.32 16.60
C GLN A 114 15.36 11.11 17.30
N ASN A 115 16.65 10.88 17.03
CA ASN A 115 17.44 9.86 17.66
C ASN A 115 17.90 10.34 19.05
N ASP A 116 17.27 9.83 20.10
CA ASP A 116 17.60 10.10 21.51
C ASP A 116 18.37 8.92 22.15
N CYS A 117 18.88 7.97 21.35
CA CYS A 117 19.72 6.89 21.85
C CYS A 117 20.93 7.43 22.63
N HIS A 118 21.27 6.74 23.73
CA HIS A 118 22.36 7.12 24.61
C HIS A 118 23.69 7.21 23.87
N ARG A 119 24.35 8.35 23.95
CA ARG A 119 25.64 8.64 23.31
C ARG A 119 26.44 9.66 24.11
N ALA A 120 27.74 9.72 23.84
CA ALA A 120 28.60 10.72 24.44
C ALA A 120 28.17 12.14 23.99
N PRO A 121 28.00 13.10 24.91
CA PRO A 121 27.57 14.44 24.55
C PRO A 121 28.63 15.14 23.70
N GLN A 122 28.21 15.73 22.59
CA GLN A 122 29.07 16.57 21.77
C GLN A 122 29.33 17.90 22.49
N ARG A 123 30.61 18.27 22.67
CA ARG A 123 31.02 19.47 23.43
C ARG A 123 31.63 20.58 22.58
N SER A 124 31.78 20.37 21.26
CA SER A 124 32.33 21.41 20.40
C SER A 124 31.31 22.54 20.21
N THR A 125 31.80 23.76 20.05
CA THR A 125 30.95 24.93 19.77
C THR A 125 30.13 24.75 18.49
N GLU A 126 30.70 24.09 17.47
CA GLU A 126 30.01 23.77 16.23
C GLU A 126 28.88 22.76 16.43
N ALA A 127 29.09 21.72 17.23
CA ALA A 127 28.04 20.75 17.55
C ALA A 127 26.89 21.39 18.33
N MET A 128 27.19 22.28 19.27
CA MET A 128 26.15 23.05 19.98
C MET A 128 25.33 23.93 19.02
N LYS A 129 25.98 24.62 18.09
CA LYS A 129 25.29 25.42 17.04
C LYS A 129 24.42 24.55 16.14
N GLN A 130 24.91 23.37 15.75
CA GLN A 130 24.16 22.41 14.93
C GLN A 130 22.93 21.85 15.66
N ALA A 131 23.07 21.53 16.96
CA ALA A 131 21.95 21.08 17.78
C ALA A 131 20.89 22.19 17.99
N GLU A 132 21.32 23.43 18.20
CA GLU A 132 20.43 24.59 18.31
C GLU A 132 19.69 24.88 16.99
N ALA A 133 20.41 24.81 15.86
CA ALA A 133 19.83 24.95 14.53
C ALA A 133 18.80 23.86 14.23
N LEU A 134 19.09 22.61 14.61
CA LEU A 134 18.18 21.48 14.51
C LEU A 134 16.92 21.69 15.35
N GLY A 135 17.06 22.10 16.62
CA GLY A 135 15.92 22.38 17.49
C GLY A 135 15.01 23.49 16.94
N SER A 136 15.61 24.54 16.38
CA SER A 136 14.88 25.63 15.73
C SER A 136 14.14 25.15 14.48
N PHE A 137 14.79 24.32 13.67
CA PHE A 137 14.19 23.74 12.46
C PHE A 137 13.00 22.82 12.81
N ILE A 138 13.18 21.87 13.72
CA ILE A 138 12.10 20.97 14.18
C ILE A 138 10.90 21.76 14.71
N THR A 139 11.15 22.84 15.45
CA THR A 139 10.09 23.72 15.95
C THR A 139 9.30 24.38 14.81
N SER A 140 9.98 24.81 13.74
CA SER A 140 9.33 25.44 12.59
C SER A 140 8.44 24.50 11.77
N ILE A 141 8.77 23.22 11.68
CA ILE A 141 8.02 22.22 10.88
C ILE A 141 6.99 21.41 11.68
N ARG A 142 7.02 21.49 13.03
CA ARG A 142 6.08 20.82 13.93
C ARG A 142 4.60 20.92 13.56
N PRO A 143 4.05 22.05 13.07
CA PRO A 143 2.64 22.10 12.69
C PRO A 143 2.29 21.38 11.38
N ARG A 144 3.30 20.99 10.58
CA ARG A 144 3.12 20.47 9.22
C ARG A 144 3.64 19.05 9.01
N ALA A 145 4.43 18.52 9.95
CA ALA A 145 5.04 17.19 9.86
C ALA A 145 4.72 16.36 11.11
N PHE A 146 4.71 15.04 10.95
CA PHE A 146 4.73 14.13 12.10
C PHE A 146 6.11 14.18 12.75
N ILE A 147 6.18 14.42 14.06
CA ILE A 147 7.45 14.48 14.80
C ILE A 147 7.38 13.54 16.00
N SER A 148 8.35 12.64 16.10
CA SER A 148 8.52 11.75 17.25
C SER A 148 10.01 11.63 17.59
N SER A 149 10.32 11.13 18.77
CA SER A 149 11.67 10.68 19.11
C SER A 149 11.69 9.20 19.46
N TYR A 150 12.88 8.62 19.51
CA TYR A 150 13.10 7.23 19.91
C TYR A 150 14.42 7.08 20.66
N GLU A 151 14.43 6.17 21.63
CA GLU A 151 15.54 5.91 22.55
C GLU A 151 16.24 4.55 22.31
N SER A 152 15.73 3.75 21.37
CA SER A 152 16.30 2.45 21.01
C SER A 152 15.93 2.04 19.58
N GLY A 153 16.69 1.10 19.00
CA GLY A 153 16.37 0.50 17.70
C GLY A 153 15.04 -0.25 17.69
N GLY A 154 14.64 -0.87 18.81
CA GLY A 154 13.33 -1.50 18.95
C GLY A 154 12.19 -0.48 18.86
N ARG A 155 12.34 0.65 19.56
CA ARG A 155 11.37 1.74 19.51
C ARG A 155 11.27 2.38 18.13
N LEU A 156 12.41 2.55 17.45
CA LEU A 156 12.46 3.01 16.06
C LEU A 156 11.64 2.10 15.14
N ALA A 157 11.80 0.77 15.26
CA ALA A 157 11.05 -0.19 14.46
C ALA A 157 9.53 -0.09 14.71
N GLU A 158 9.09 0.03 15.98
CA GLU A 158 7.68 0.20 16.32
C GLU A 158 7.06 1.45 15.70
N ILE A 159 7.76 2.60 15.81
CA ILE A 159 7.27 3.87 15.26
C ILE A 159 7.16 3.79 13.73
N VAL A 160 8.17 3.22 13.06
CA VAL A 160 8.13 3.03 11.61
C VAL A 160 6.99 2.10 11.22
N GLU A 161 6.79 0.97 11.90
CA GLU A 161 5.71 0.02 11.61
C GLU A 161 4.31 0.66 11.77
N GLN A 162 4.11 1.45 12.83
CA GLN A 162 2.87 2.19 13.06
C GLN A 162 2.63 3.26 11.99
N LEU A 163 3.68 3.96 11.59
CA LEU A 163 3.63 4.96 10.55
C LEU A 163 3.23 4.34 9.20
N LEU A 164 3.89 3.26 8.79
CA LEU A 164 3.56 2.55 7.54
C LEU A 164 2.12 2.05 7.56
N SER A 165 1.67 1.49 8.69
CA SER A 165 0.30 1.01 8.82
C SER A 165 -0.75 2.12 8.76
N THR A 166 -0.42 3.32 9.25
CA THR A 166 -1.30 4.49 9.19
C THR A 166 -1.38 5.03 7.77
N LEU A 167 -0.23 5.16 7.10
CA LEU A 167 -0.15 5.60 5.72
C LEU A 167 -0.84 4.62 4.76
N ALA A 168 -0.72 3.32 5.00
CA ALA A 168 -1.36 2.32 4.16
C ALA A 168 -2.89 2.48 4.14
N ARG A 169 -3.49 2.84 5.29
CA ARG A 169 -4.93 3.13 5.37
C ARG A 169 -5.29 4.41 4.62
N LYS A 170 -4.45 5.43 4.73
CA LYS A 170 -4.64 6.72 4.07
C LYS A 170 -4.57 6.59 2.55
N PHE A 171 -3.48 6.05 2.00
CA PHE A 171 -3.30 5.89 0.56
C PHE A 171 -4.37 5.00 -0.07
N ARG A 172 -4.83 3.97 0.64
CA ARG A 172 -5.97 3.18 0.19
C ARG A 172 -7.25 4.02 0.12
N THR A 173 -7.54 4.80 1.15
CA THR A 173 -8.72 5.67 1.18
C THR A 173 -8.67 6.73 0.07
N GLU A 174 -7.49 7.29 -0.21
CA GLU A 174 -7.28 8.27 -1.27
C GLU A 174 -7.38 7.65 -2.66
N SER A 175 -6.84 6.44 -2.85
CA SER A 175 -7.02 5.67 -4.09
C SER A 175 -8.49 5.35 -4.33
N ASP A 176 -9.20 4.90 -3.28
CA ASP A 176 -10.64 4.63 -3.31
C ASP A 176 -11.48 5.90 -3.54
N ALA A 177 -10.96 7.09 -3.20
CA ALA A 177 -11.62 8.38 -3.39
C ALA A 177 -11.32 9.02 -4.76
N GLY A 178 -10.10 8.92 -5.27
CA GLY A 178 -9.71 9.38 -6.62
C GLY A 178 -10.48 8.63 -7.71
N LEU A 179 -10.71 7.33 -7.50
CA LEU A 179 -11.59 6.52 -8.34
C LEU A 179 -13.06 7.01 -8.35
N LYS A 180 -13.51 7.80 -7.36
CA LYS A 180 -14.87 8.38 -7.32
C LYS A 180 -14.96 9.76 -7.95
N THR A 181 -13.86 10.51 -8.05
CA THR A 181 -13.85 11.87 -8.61
C THR A 181 -13.66 11.88 -10.12
N ASP A 182 -12.94 10.92 -10.68
CA ASP A 182 -12.70 10.84 -12.13
C ASP A 182 -13.97 10.44 -12.92
N ASP A 183 -14.94 9.76 -12.29
CA ASP A 183 -16.24 9.46 -12.89
C ASP A 183 -17.14 10.70 -13.08
N ALA A 184 -16.85 11.84 -12.41
CA ALA A 184 -17.62 13.07 -12.54
C ALA A 184 -17.05 14.05 -13.60
N GLY A 185 -15.80 13.88 -14.02
CA GLY A 185 -15.08 14.83 -14.89
C GLY A 185 -14.99 14.44 -16.36
N ILE A 186 -15.27 13.18 -16.73
CA ILE A 186 -14.95 12.66 -18.07
C ILE A 186 -16.07 12.88 -19.11
N LEU A 187 -17.25 13.37 -18.72
CA LEU A 187 -18.36 13.64 -19.66
C LEU A 187 -18.25 14.96 -20.46
N ALA A 188 -17.18 15.75 -20.33
CA ALA A 188 -17.16 17.11 -20.87
C ALA A 188 -16.24 17.41 -22.08
N ASN A 189 -15.41 16.48 -22.57
CA ASN A 189 -14.66 16.73 -23.82
C ASN A 189 -14.46 15.46 -24.63
N ALA A 190 -15.48 15.12 -25.41
CA ALA A 190 -15.36 14.19 -26.52
C ALA A 190 -14.53 14.82 -27.64
N GLY A 191 -13.32 14.30 -27.86
CA GLY A 191 -12.56 14.56 -29.07
C GLY A 191 -11.06 14.49 -28.87
N LEU A 192 -10.50 13.28 -28.80
CA LEU A 192 -9.33 12.84 -29.56
C LEU A 192 -8.89 11.46 -29.08
N VAL A 193 -8.57 10.63 -30.06
CA VAL A 193 -8.21 9.22 -29.98
C VAL A 193 -7.06 9.00 -28.99
N ALA A 194 -7.33 8.26 -27.91
CA ALA A 194 -6.31 7.63 -27.10
C ALA A 194 -6.56 6.12 -27.13
N SER A 195 -5.82 5.42 -27.97
CA SER A 195 -5.56 4.01 -27.80
C SER A 195 -4.78 3.83 -26.49
N SER A 196 -5.46 3.60 -25.37
CA SER A 196 -4.82 3.15 -24.13
C SER A 196 -4.84 1.64 -24.09
N ALA A 197 -3.65 1.07 -23.96
CA ALA A 197 -3.43 -0.32 -23.61
C ALA A 197 -3.83 -0.53 -22.12
N ASP A 198 -5.12 -0.44 -21.83
CA ASP A 198 -5.74 -0.76 -20.52
C ASP A 198 -6.22 -2.23 -20.42
N ASP A 199 -5.76 -3.07 -21.35
CA ASP A 199 -5.90 -4.53 -21.31
C ASP A 199 -4.96 -5.10 -20.20
N GLU A 200 -5.36 -5.89 -19.20
CA GLU A 200 -6.58 -6.65 -18.92
C GLU A 200 -6.60 -6.96 -17.40
N ILE A 201 -7.40 -6.26 -16.59
CA ILE A 201 -7.92 -6.87 -15.36
C ILE A 201 -9.30 -7.38 -15.73
N GLU A 202 -9.43 -8.70 -15.92
CA GLU A 202 -10.74 -9.33 -16.17
C GLU A 202 -11.71 -8.95 -15.04
N ARG A 203 -12.74 -8.19 -15.40
CA ARG A 203 -13.77 -7.72 -14.47
C ARG A 203 -14.85 -8.79 -14.39
N GLY A 204 -15.23 -9.15 -13.18
CA GLY A 204 -16.20 -10.19 -12.91
C GLY A 204 -16.46 -10.40 -11.42
N ILE A 205 -17.21 -11.45 -11.12
CA ILE A 205 -17.49 -11.88 -9.75
C ILE A 205 -16.68 -13.14 -9.49
N TRP A 206 -15.77 -13.09 -8.53
CA TRP A 206 -14.81 -14.17 -8.31
C TRP A 206 -15.18 -14.97 -7.06
N PRO A 207 -15.36 -16.30 -7.17
CA PRO A 207 -15.63 -17.17 -6.03
C PRO A 207 -14.33 -17.58 -5.32
N ARG A 208 -14.36 -17.59 -3.98
CA ARG A 208 -13.25 -18.04 -3.13
C ARG A 208 -13.75 -18.81 -1.92
N ILE A 209 -12.95 -19.76 -1.42
CA ILE A 209 -13.25 -20.47 -0.17
C ILE A 209 -12.47 -19.87 1.01
N GLU A 210 -13.18 -19.59 2.10
CA GLU A 210 -12.59 -19.18 3.39
C GLU A 210 -12.97 -20.20 4.49
N VAL A 211 -12.11 -20.35 5.50
CA VAL A 211 -12.38 -21.19 6.68
C VAL A 211 -12.53 -20.30 7.91
N ASN A 212 -13.55 -20.60 8.73
CA ASN A 212 -13.68 -19.92 10.01
C ASN A 212 -12.70 -20.53 11.03
N ALA A 213 -11.79 -19.70 11.56
CA ALA A 213 -10.71 -20.10 12.46
C ALA A 213 -11.18 -20.80 13.75
N GLY A 214 -12.44 -20.59 14.17
CA GLY A 214 -12.97 -21.15 15.41
C GLY A 214 -13.65 -22.52 15.31
N ASN A 215 -14.13 -22.94 14.14
CA ASN A 215 -14.96 -24.16 14.02
C ASN A 215 -14.77 -24.99 12.75
N LYS A 216 -13.73 -24.71 11.94
CA LYS A 216 -13.44 -25.40 10.67
C LYS A 216 -14.63 -25.47 9.70
N LYS A 217 -15.56 -24.50 9.76
CA LYS A 217 -16.63 -24.38 8.78
C LYS A 217 -16.16 -23.58 7.59
N TRP A 218 -16.36 -24.15 6.41
CA TRP A 218 -16.05 -23.55 5.12
C TRP A 218 -17.14 -22.56 4.70
N LYS A 219 -16.72 -21.51 4.00
CA LYS A 219 -17.62 -20.53 3.40
C LYS A 219 -17.20 -20.27 1.95
N LEU A 220 -18.18 -20.16 1.06
CA LEU A 220 -18.03 -19.56 -0.26
C LEU A 220 -18.11 -18.05 -0.09
N VAL A 221 -17.17 -17.34 -0.69
CA VAL A 221 -17.15 -15.89 -0.81
C VAL A 221 -17.26 -15.54 -2.29
N LEU A 222 -18.23 -14.71 -2.64
CA LEU A 222 -18.28 -14.05 -3.93
C LEU A 222 -17.79 -12.62 -3.76
N GLU A 223 -16.74 -12.25 -4.49
CA GLU A 223 -16.16 -10.91 -4.47
C GLU A 223 -16.23 -10.32 -5.88
N SER A 224 -17.01 -9.25 -6.03
CA SER A 224 -17.10 -8.51 -7.28
C SER A 224 -15.98 -7.49 -7.38
N ASN A 225 -15.34 -7.37 -8.54
CA ASN A 225 -14.51 -6.21 -8.90
C ASN A 225 -15.19 -5.35 -9.99
N LEU A 226 -16.50 -5.57 -10.19
CA LEU A 226 -17.33 -4.83 -11.15
C LEU A 226 -17.56 -3.40 -10.64
N ARG A 227 -17.53 -2.45 -11.58
CA ARG A 227 -17.82 -1.03 -11.31
C ARG A 227 -19.33 -0.73 -11.29
N TYR A 228 -20.16 -1.73 -11.54
CA TYR A 228 -21.61 -1.64 -11.58
C TYR A 228 -22.26 -2.69 -10.68
N SER A 229 -23.56 -2.52 -10.41
CA SER A 229 -24.34 -3.48 -9.65
C SER A 229 -24.70 -4.67 -10.54
N ALA A 230 -24.20 -5.85 -10.20
CA ALA A 230 -24.51 -7.08 -10.93
C ALA A 230 -25.86 -7.62 -10.49
N LYS A 231 -26.70 -8.03 -11.43
CA LYS A 231 -28.03 -8.58 -11.17
C LYS A 231 -28.04 -10.08 -11.41
N ASN A 232 -29.04 -10.75 -10.83
CA ASN A 232 -29.29 -12.18 -11.03
C ASN A 232 -28.05 -13.08 -10.82
N VAL A 233 -27.21 -12.73 -9.83
CA VAL A 233 -25.96 -13.45 -9.59
C VAL A 233 -26.27 -14.84 -9.07
N SER A 234 -25.83 -15.87 -9.78
CA SER A 234 -26.05 -17.27 -9.42
C SER A 234 -24.74 -18.05 -9.41
N VAL A 235 -24.72 -19.12 -8.63
CA VAL A 235 -23.53 -19.95 -8.45
C VAL A 235 -23.89 -21.41 -8.67
N LYS A 236 -23.03 -22.12 -9.40
CA LYS A 236 -23.09 -23.57 -9.54
C LYS A 236 -21.68 -24.16 -9.48
N TYR A 237 -21.58 -25.41 -9.05
CA TYR A 237 -20.34 -26.17 -9.08
C TYR A 237 -20.38 -27.18 -10.21
N VAL A 238 -19.27 -27.31 -10.93
CA VAL A 238 -19.11 -28.27 -12.01
C VAL A 238 -17.86 -29.12 -11.84
N ASP A 239 -17.92 -30.34 -12.35
CA ASP A 239 -16.80 -31.28 -12.42
C ASP A 239 -15.84 -30.93 -13.58
N SER A 240 -14.80 -31.75 -13.78
CA SER A 240 -13.81 -31.55 -14.85
C SER A 240 -14.38 -31.68 -16.27
N ASP A 241 -15.53 -32.34 -16.42
CA ASP A 241 -16.21 -32.57 -17.70
C ASP A 241 -17.38 -31.60 -17.92
N GLY A 242 -17.58 -30.63 -17.00
CA GLY A 242 -18.65 -29.63 -17.04
C GLY A 242 -20.01 -30.11 -16.53
N GLY A 243 -20.08 -31.31 -15.95
CA GLY A 243 -21.25 -31.84 -15.26
C GLY A 243 -21.49 -31.15 -13.92
N LEU A 244 -22.75 -31.09 -13.45
CA LEU A 244 -23.07 -30.49 -12.16
C LEU A 244 -22.49 -31.30 -11.00
N GLU A 245 -21.71 -30.64 -10.13
CA GLU A 245 -21.02 -31.23 -8.98
C GLU A 245 -21.69 -30.79 -7.67
N GLU A 246 -22.83 -31.41 -7.35
CA GLU A 246 -23.60 -31.07 -6.14
C GLU A 246 -23.00 -31.63 -4.84
N LEU A 247 -22.04 -32.56 -4.92
CA LEU A 247 -21.45 -33.19 -3.73
C LEU A 247 -20.35 -32.32 -3.11
N PHE A 248 -19.80 -31.35 -3.85
CA PHE A 248 -18.81 -30.39 -3.33
C PHE A 248 -19.40 -29.47 -2.24
N ASP A 249 -20.65 -29.05 -2.40
CA ASP A 249 -21.41 -28.28 -1.41
C ASP A 249 -22.86 -28.78 -1.36
N LEU A 250 -23.15 -29.54 -0.31
CA LEU A 250 -24.46 -30.14 -0.09
C LEU A 250 -25.57 -29.10 0.17
N MET A 251 -25.23 -27.82 0.36
CA MET A 251 -26.21 -26.73 0.50
C MET A 251 -26.34 -25.85 -0.75
N SER A 252 -25.59 -26.12 -1.81
CA SER A 252 -25.60 -25.31 -3.05
C SER A 252 -27.01 -25.13 -3.64
N HIS A 253 -27.84 -26.17 -3.62
CA HIS A 253 -29.25 -26.14 -4.05
C HIS A 253 -30.12 -25.12 -3.28
N ARG A 254 -29.68 -24.63 -2.13
CA ARG A 254 -30.39 -23.62 -1.32
C ARG A 254 -30.04 -22.19 -1.71
N TYR A 255 -28.98 -21.99 -2.49
CA TYR A 255 -28.55 -20.67 -2.92
C TYR A 255 -29.48 -20.18 -4.03
N LYS A 256 -30.40 -19.29 -3.67
CA LYS A 256 -31.22 -18.58 -4.66
C LYS A 256 -30.40 -17.51 -5.37
N PRO A 257 -30.68 -17.21 -6.65
CA PRO A 257 -30.04 -16.10 -7.34
C PRO A 257 -30.14 -14.80 -6.54
N ILE A 258 -29.03 -14.08 -6.45
CA ILE A 258 -28.92 -12.81 -5.76
C ILE A 258 -29.47 -11.74 -6.70
N ALA A 259 -30.55 -11.07 -6.27
CA ALA A 259 -31.22 -10.06 -7.11
C ALA A 259 -30.28 -8.91 -7.49
N SER A 260 -29.39 -8.51 -6.59
CA SER A 260 -28.42 -7.45 -6.84
C SER A 260 -27.20 -7.57 -5.91
N LEU A 261 -26.00 -7.59 -6.49
CA LEU A 261 -24.72 -7.47 -5.81
C LEU A 261 -24.15 -6.08 -6.10
N PRO A 262 -23.87 -5.25 -5.09
CA PRO A 262 -23.39 -3.89 -5.30
C PRO A 262 -21.99 -3.87 -5.94
N PRO A 263 -21.59 -2.74 -6.57
CA PRO A 263 -20.23 -2.56 -7.08
C PRO A 263 -19.19 -2.83 -6.00
N ASN A 264 -18.13 -3.55 -6.34
CA ASN A 264 -17.10 -4.02 -5.40
C ASN A 264 -17.64 -4.77 -4.16
N GLY A 265 -18.82 -5.39 -4.29
CA GLY A 265 -19.53 -6.06 -3.21
C GLY A 265 -18.95 -7.44 -2.88
N LYS A 266 -19.05 -7.80 -1.59
CA LYS A 266 -18.72 -9.14 -1.08
C LYS A 266 -19.98 -9.82 -0.54
N MET A 267 -20.16 -11.10 -0.86
CA MET A 267 -21.18 -11.95 -0.25
C MET A 267 -20.61 -13.28 0.23
N GLU A 268 -21.14 -13.79 1.34
CA GLU A 268 -20.66 -15.03 1.96
C GLU A 268 -21.78 -16.05 2.13
N PHE A 269 -21.50 -17.30 1.79
CA PHE A 269 -22.41 -18.43 1.97
C PHE A 269 -21.73 -19.56 2.74
N PRO A 270 -22.43 -20.21 3.69
CA PRO A 270 -21.87 -21.36 4.39
C PRO A 270 -21.88 -22.60 3.50
N ILE A 271 -20.74 -23.27 3.36
CA ILE A 271 -20.59 -24.53 2.63
C ILE A 271 -20.76 -25.70 3.59
N LEU A 272 -21.41 -26.77 3.11
CA LEU A 272 -21.51 -28.04 3.85
C LEU A 272 -20.85 -29.18 3.07
N GLN A 273 -19.82 -29.79 3.66
CA GLN A 273 -19.14 -30.96 3.11
C GLN A 273 -19.33 -32.20 3.99
N ALA A 274 -19.50 -33.36 3.35
CA ALA A 274 -19.48 -34.67 4.00
C ALA A 274 -18.14 -35.38 3.74
N ALA A 275 -17.89 -36.49 4.42
CA ALA A 275 -16.63 -37.24 4.29
C ALA A 275 -16.35 -37.77 2.86
N GLN A 276 -17.37 -37.88 2.01
CA GLN A 276 -17.26 -38.30 0.62
C GLN A 276 -17.33 -37.12 -0.38
N SER A 277 -17.48 -35.88 0.10
CA SER A 277 -17.46 -34.69 -0.76
C SER A 277 -16.07 -34.51 -1.38
N PRO A 278 -15.98 -34.14 -2.67
CA PRO A 278 -14.71 -33.80 -3.27
C PRO A 278 -14.09 -32.57 -2.60
N SER A 279 -12.76 -32.56 -2.46
CA SER A 279 -12.02 -31.44 -1.86
C SER A 279 -11.78 -30.29 -2.84
N MET A 280 -12.18 -30.44 -4.11
CA MET A 280 -12.08 -29.42 -5.14
C MET A 280 -13.22 -29.52 -6.16
N ALA A 281 -13.64 -28.37 -6.71
CA ALA A 281 -14.59 -28.27 -7.81
C ALA A 281 -14.33 -26.99 -8.61
N GLN A 282 -14.88 -26.89 -9.83
CA GLN A 282 -14.96 -25.61 -10.54
C GLN A 282 -16.23 -24.88 -10.10
N CYS A 283 -16.08 -23.66 -9.61
CA CYS A 283 -17.19 -22.78 -9.24
C CYS A 283 -17.44 -21.82 -10.41
N VAL A 284 -18.67 -21.86 -10.93
CA VAL A 284 -19.15 -21.00 -12.02
C VAL A 284 -20.09 -19.97 -11.43
N VAL A 285 -19.83 -18.70 -11.70
CA VAL A 285 -20.65 -17.57 -11.27
C VAL A 285 -21.21 -16.88 -12.51
N ASP A 286 -22.54 -16.87 -12.63
CA ASP A 286 -23.25 -16.21 -13.73
C ASP A 286 -23.92 -14.93 -13.19
N TRP A 287 -23.85 -13.82 -13.93
CA TRP A 287 -24.54 -12.56 -13.57
C TRP A 287 -24.99 -11.77 -14.79
N GLU A 288 -25.83 -10.77 -14.57
CA GLU A 288 -26.25 -9.79 -15.57
C GLU A 288 -25.70 -8.40 -15.25
N ASP A 289 -25.28 -7.67 -16.27
CA ASP A 289 -24.87 -6.26 -16.14
C ASP A 289 -26.08 -5.29 -16.15
N PRO A 290 -25.88 -3.97 -16.03
CA PRO A 290 -26.99 -3.01 -16.01
C PRO A 290 -27.78 -2.97 -17.32
N ASP A 291 -27.14 -3.31 -18.44
CA ASP A 291 -27.71 -3.33 -19.78
C ASP A 291 -28.44 -4.67 -20.08
N GLY A 292 -28.30 -5.65 -19.18
CA GLY A 292 -28.95 -6.96 -19.26
C GLY A 292 -28.15 -8.00 -20.02
N GLU A 293 -26.87 -7.74 -20.31
CA GLU A 293 -25.96 -8.72 -20.89
C GLU A 293 -25.50 -9.72 -19.82
N GLY A 294 -25.50 -11.02 -20.17
CA GLY A 294 -25.11 -12.10 -19.28
C GLY A 294 -23.60 -12.36 -19.35
N HIS A 295 -22.98 -12.47 -18.19
CA HIS A 295 -21.54 -12.69 -18.02
C HIS A 295 -21.29 -13.88 -17.09
N THR A 296 -20.15 -14.55 -17.29
CA THR A 296 -19.77 -15.75 -16.53
C THR A 296 -18.30 -15.73 -16.16
N THR A 297 -17.98 -16.13 -14.94
CA THR A 297 -16.61 -16.41 -14.47
C THR A 297 -16.53 -17.84 -13.96
N VAL A 298 -15.38 -18.47 -14.19
CA VAL A 298 -15.11 -19.84 -13.73
C VAL A 298 -13.82 -19.84 -12.90
N SER A 299 -13.85 -20.47 -11.74
CA SER A 299 -12.67 -20.56 -10.86
C SER A 299 -12.64 -21.85 -10.08
N THR A 300 -11.44 -22.42 -9.91
CA THR A 300 -11.26 -23.63 -9.11
C THR A 300 -11.29 -23.28 -7.62
N VAL A 301 -12.18 -23.92 -6.87
CA VAL A 301 -12.32 -23.77 -5.42
C VAL A 301 -11.88 -25.04 -4.69
N ARG A 302 -11.31 -24.91 -3.48
CA ARG A 302 -10.77 -26.03 -2.70
C ARG A 302 -11.06 -25.90 -1.20
N THR A 303 -11.27 -27.02 -0.54
CA THR A 303 -11.37 -27.17 0.92
C THR A 303 -10.21 -28.05 1.41
N HIS A 304 -9.42 -27.58 2.38
CA HIS A 304 -8.19 -28.23 2.88
C HIS A 304 -8.16 -28.42 4.39
#